data_AF-A0A2K6TEI6-F1
#
_entry.id   AF-A0A2K6TEI6-F1
#
_cell.length_a   1.000
_cell.length_b   1.000
_cell.length_c   1.000
_cell.angle_alpha   90.00
_cell.angle_beta   90.00
_cell.angle_gamma   90.00
#
_symmetry.space_group_name_H-M   'P 1'
#
loop_
_entity.id
_entity.type
_entity.pdbx_description
1 polymer ?
#
loop_
_entity_poly.entity_id
_entity_poly.type
_entity_poly.pdbx_seq_one_letter_code
_entity_poly.pdbx_strand_id
1 'polypeptide(L)'
;MSTQRLRNEDYHDYSSTDVSPEESPSEGLSHLSSPGSYQRFGQSNSTTWFQTLIHLLKGNIGTGLLGLPLAVKNAGIVMGPVSLLVIGIIAVHCMGILVKCAHHFCRRLNKSFVDYGETVMYGLESSPCSWLRNHAHWGRHVVDFFLIVTQLGFCCVYFVFLAENFKQRIPDPSNLPLVAPWKTYPLFFGTAIFAFEGIGMVLPLENKMKDPRKFPLILYLGMAIVTILYISLGCLGYLQFGANIQGSITLNLPNCWLYQSVKLLYSIGIFFTYALQFYVPAEIIIPFFVSRAPEHCELAVDLFVRTVLVCLTCILAILIPRLDLVISLVGSVSSSALALIIPPLLEVTTFYSEGMSPLAIFKDALISILGFVGFVVGTYEALYELIQPSNAPIFINSTRAFI
;
A
#
# COMPACT_ATOMS: atom_id res chain seq x y z
N MET A 1 -17.04 12.95 55.32
CA MET A 1 -17.81 13.95 54.54
C MET A 1 -18.10 13.37 53.16
N SER A 2 -19.37 12.95 53.01
CA SER A 2 -20.17 12.74 51.79
C SER A 2 -19.50 12.63 50.41
N THR A 3 -19.53 11.41 49.89
CA THR A 3 -19.65 11.05 48.45
C THR A 3 -20.98 11.54 47.87
N GLN A 4 -20.97 12.17 46.69
CA GLN A 4 -22.20 12.44 45.93
C GLN A 4 -22.10 11.87 44.52
N ARG A 5 -22.83 10.76 44.30
CA ARG A 5 -23.26 10.25 42.99
C ARG A 5 -24.23 11.24 42.38
N LEU A 6 -24.11 11.53 41.09
CA LEU A 6 -25.21 12.10 40.30
C LEU A 6 -25.52 11.19 39.11
N ARG A 7 -26.82 11.02 38.92
CA ARG A 7 -27.55 10.02 38.16
C ARG A 7 -27.94 10.61 36.80
N ASN A 8 -28.09 9.73 35.81
CA ASN A 8 -28.85 9.94 34.57
C ASN A 8 -30.21 10.61 34.82
N GLU A 9 -30.62 11.45 33.86
CA GLU A 9 -31.92 11.47 33.15
C GLU A 9 -32.18 12.90 32.66
N ASP A 10 -32.19 13.10 31.33
CA ASP A 10 -33.28 13.76 30.61
C ASP A 10 -32.96 13.81 29.11
N TYR A 11 -33.80 13.08 28.37
CA TYR A 11 -33.78 12.85 26.93
C TYR A 11 -35.00 13.62 26.38
N HIS A 12 -34.81 14.58 25.49
CA HIS A 12 -35.94 15.20 24.77
C HIS A 12 -35.71 15.15 23.26
N ASP A 13 -36.52 14.30 22.63
CA ASP A 13 -36.87 14.26 21.21
C ASP A 13 -37.38 15.63 20.73
N TYR A 14 -36.99 16.04 19.52
CA TYR A 14 -37.89 16.78 18.64
C TYR A 14 -37.59 16.46 17.17
N SER A 15 -38.53 15.76 16.55
CA SER A 15 -38.67 15.51 15.11
C SER A 15 -39.73 16.46 14.55
N SER A 16 -39.38 17.09 13.42
CA SER A 16 -40.23 17.51 12.27
C SER A 16 -41.41 18.47 12.52
N THR A 17 -41.41 19.62 11.83
CA THR A 17 -42.25 19.89 10.63
C THR A 17 -42.07 21.31 10.07
N ASP A 18 -42.23 21.40 8.75
CA ASP A 18 -42.16 22.55 7.86
C ASP A 18 -43.10 23.72 8.22
N VAL A 19 -42.66 24.97 7.94
CA VAL A 19 -43.46 26.02 7.28
C VAL A 19 -42.48 27.04 6.63
N SER A 20 -42.60 27.25 5.32
CA SER A 20 -42.22 28.51 4.63
C SER A 20 -43.48 29.35 4.40
N PRO A 21 -43.37 30.68 4.30
CA PRO A 21 -43.78 31.31 3.04
C PRO A 21 -42.84 32.44 2.54
N GLU A 22 -43.00 32.71 1.26
CA GLU A 22 -42.25 33.57 0.32
C GLU A 22 -42.35 35.09 0.61
N GLU A 23 -41.30 35.85 0.23
CA GLU A 23 -41.41 37.04 -0.65
C GLU A 23 -40.01 37.64 -0.97
N SER A 24 -39.85 38.13 -2.20
CA SER A 24 -38.64 38.69 -2.85
C SER A 24 -38.87 40.15 -3.30
N PRO A 25 -37.96 40.86 -4.00
CA PRO A 25 -36.52 41.09 -3.84
C PRO A 25 -36.19 42.62 -3.78
N SER A 26 -34.98 43.03 -3.37
CA SER A 26 -34.40 44.30 -3.86
C SER A 26 -32.88 44.29 -3.82
N GLU A 27 -32.28 44.64 -4.96
CA GLU A 27 -30.86 44.75 -5.22
C GLU A 27 -30.25 45.97 -4.51
N GLY A 28 -29.05 45.79 -3.96
CA GLY A 28 -28.27 46.84 -3.31
C GLY A 28 -26.81 46.43 -3.15
N LEU A 29 -26.04 46.68 -4.20
CA LEU A 29 -24.59 46.49 -4.33
C LEU A 29 -23.79 47.02 -3.12
N SER A 30 -23.13 46.14 -2.37
CA SER A 30 -21.92 46.49 -1.63
C SER A 30 -20.96 45.31 -1.61
N HIS A 31 -20.03 45.34 -2.56
CA HIS A 31 -18.77 44.60 -2.54
C HIS A 31 -18.00 44.96 -1.27
N LEU A 32 -17.93 44.04 -0.31
CA LEU A 32 -16.75 43.89 0.54
C LEU A 32 -16.31 42.42 0.49
N SER A 33 -15.15 42.24 -0.11
CA SER A 33 -14.42 41.00 -0.32
C SER A 33 -14.09 40.32 1.02
N SER A 34 -14.76 39.22 1.32
CA SER A 34 -14.29 38.25 2.31
C SER A 34 -13.04 37.53 1.78
N PRO A 35 -11.94 37.48 2.54
CA PRO A 35 -10.72 36.82 2.08
C PRO A 35 -10.92 35.30 2.10
N GLY A 36 -10.61 34.67 0.96
CA GLY A 36 -10.25 33.25 0.82
C GLY A 36 -11.05 32.27 1.66
N SER A 37 -12.23 31.88 1.18
CA SER A 37 -12.81 30.59 1.58
C SER A 37 -11.87 29.49 1.09
N TYR A 38 -10.95 29.02 1.95
CA TYR A 38 -10.35 27.71 1.81
C TYR A 38 -11.48 26.70 1.74
N GLN A 39 -11.74 26.22 0.54
CA GLN A 39 -12.77 25.23 0.29
C GLN A 39 -12.31 23.92 0.95
N ARG A 40 -12.99 23.53 2.03
CA ARG A 40 -12.78 22.25 2.73
C ARG A 40 -12.72 21.10 1.73
N PHE A 41 -11.53 20.55 1.52
CA PHE A 41 -11.31 19.29 0.81
C PHE A 41 -11.92 18.16 1.66
N GLY A 42 -13.19 17.84 1.44
CA GLY A 42 -13.84 16.73 2.15
C GLY A 42 -15.37 16.66 2.11
N GLN A 43 -16.09 17.74 1.75
CA GLN A 43 -17.54 17.75 1.94
C GLN A 43 -18.38 17.38 0.70
N SER A 44 -17.80 17.36 -0.51
CA SER A 44 -18.57 17.07 -1.75
C SER A 44 -18.38 15.65 -2.33
N ASN A 45 -17.34 14.91 -1.95
CA ASN A 45 -16.96 13.64 -2.62
C ASN A 45 -16.70 12.48 -1.63
N SER A 46 -17.54 12.31 -0.61
CA SER A 46 -17.41 11.17 0.31
C SER A 46 -17.81 9.85 -0.35
N THR A 47 -16.99 8.81 -0.22
CA THR A 47 -17.21 7.50 -0.83
C THR A 47 -18.26 6.68 -0.08
N THR A 48 -19.06 5.90 -0.82
CA THR A 48 -19.97 4.91 -0.23
C THR A 48 -19.21 3.68 0.26
N TRP A 49 -19.85 2.86 1.10
CA TRP A 49 -19.27 1.58 1.59
C TRP A 49 -18.80 0.69 0.42
N PHE A 50 -19.61 0.54 -0.63
CA PHE A 50 -19.27 -0.27 -1.79
C PHE A 50 -18.13 0.35 -2.62
N GLN A 51 -18.18 1.65 -2.87
CA GLN A 51 -17.08 2.34 -3.57
C GLN A 51 -15.76 2.20 -2.82
N THR A 52 -15.79 2.34 -1.51
CA THR A 52 -14.63 2.19 -0.63
C THR A 52 -14.08 0.76 -0.70
N LEU A 53 -14.95 -0.26 -0.65
CA LEU A 53 -14.53 -1.65 -0.85
C LEU A 53 -13.85 -1.83 -2.22
N ILE A 54 -14.41 -1.28 -3.29
CA ILE A 54 -13.80 -1.36 -4.63
C ILE A 54 -12.46 -0.63 -4.69
N HIS A 55 -12.33 0.53 -4.05
CA HIS A 55 -11.05 1.25 -3.97
C HIS A 55 -10.01 0.47 -3.16
N LEU A 56 -10.41 -0.16 -2.05
CA LEU A 56 -9.55 -1.04 -1.26
C LEU A 56 -9.07 -2.24 -2.09
N LEU A 57 -9.99 -2.91 -2.78
CA LEU A 57 -9.69 -4.03 -3.66
C LEU A 57 -8.75 -3.60 -4.79
N LYS A 58 -9.02 -2.48 -5.48
CA LYS A 58 -8.15 -1.96 -6.54
C LYS A 58 -6.77 -1.52 -6.05
N GLY A 59 -6.70 -0.97 -4.84
CA GLY A 59 -5.44 -0.54 -4.23
C GLY A 59 -4.54 -1.71 -3.82
N ASN A 60 -5.12 -2.87 -3.49
CA ASN A 60 -4.36 -4.08 -3.15
C ASN A 60 -4.14 -4.98 -4.39
N ILE A 61 -5.13 -5.13 -5.26
CA ILE A 61 -5.06 -5.97 -6.47
C ILE A 61 -4.30 -5.19 -7.57
N GLY A 62 -2.97 -5.13 -7.42
CA GLY A 62 -2.02 -4.58 -8.39
C GLY A 62 -1.16 -5.68 -9.03
N THR A 63 0.03 -5.29 -9.51
CA THR A 63 1.01 -6.21 -10.11
C THR A 63 1.57 -7.25 -9.15
N GLY A 64 1.49 -7.01 -7.83
CA GLY A 64 1.94 -7.97 -6.81
C GLY A 64 1.25 -9.34 -6.94
N LEU A 65 -0.04 -9.33 -7.29
CA LEU A 65 -0.84 -10.53 -7.58
C LEU A 65 -0.19 -11.39 -8.68
N LEU A 66 0.39 -10.78 -9.70
CA LEU A 66 0.90 -11.50 -10.87
C LEU A 66 2.24 -12.19 -10.62
N GLY A 67 3.01 -11.72 -9.65
CA GLY A 67 4.25 -12.34 -9.19
C GLY A 67 4.03 -13.46 -8.17
N LEU A 68 2.82 -13.60 -7.62
CA LEU A 68 2.52 -14.61 -6.59
C LEU A 68 2.77 -16.06 -7.03
N PRO A 69 2.44 -16.50 -8.26
CA PRO A 69 2.69 -17.89 -8.60
C PRO A 69 4.19 -18.21 -8.77
N LEU A 70 5.04 -17.23 -9.14
CA LEU A 70 6.50 -17.35 -9.01
C LEU A 70 6.91 -17.37 -7.53
N ALA A 71 6.28 -16.58 -6.68
CA ALA A 71 6.53 -16.62 -5.24
C ALA A 71 6.22 -18.02 -4.67
N VAL A 72 5.07 -18.61 -5.02
CA VAL A 72 4.70 -19.97 -4.60
C VAL A 72 5.69 -21.00 -5.14
N LYS A 73 6.25 -20.83 -6.35
CA LYS A 73 7.38 -21.63 -6.82
C LYS A 73 8.60 -21.51 -5.90
N ASN A 74 8.92 -20.31 -5.41
CA ASN A 74 10.06 -20.05 -4.54
C ASN A 74 9.89 -20.54 -3.09
N ALA A 75 8.66 -20.82 -2.65
CA ALA A 75 8.36 -21.41 -1.34
C ALA A 75 8.00 -22.90 -1.40
N GLY A 76 7.43 -23.36 -2.52
CA GLY A 76 6.87 -24.70 -2.69
C GLY A 76 5.33 -24.73 -2.57
N ILE A 77 4.71 -25.77 -3.13
CA ILE A 77 3.24 -25.85 -3.30
C ILE A 77 2.48 -25.97 -1.96
N VAL A 78 3.10 -26.48 -0.91
CA VAL A 78 2.49 -26.58 0.44
C VAL A 78 2.83 -25.36 1.29
N MET A 79 4.12 -25.01 1.34
CA MET A 79 4.60 -23.91 2.19
C MET A 79 4.13 -22.55 1.67
N GLY A 80 4.05 -22.34 0.36
CA GLY A 80 3.61 -21.08 -0.25
C GLY A 80 2.21 -20.65 0.21
N PRO A 81 1.16 -21.47 -0.01
CA PRO A 81 -0.22 -21.12 0.34
C PRO A 81 -0.43 -20.92 1.84
N VAL A 82 0.18 -21.77 2.67
CA VAL A 82 0.15 -21.63 4.14
C VAL A 82 0.81 -20.32 4.56
N SER A 83 1.97 -20.00 3.98
CA SER A 83 2.68 -18.76 4.31
C SER A 83 1.93 -17.52 3.80
N LEU A 84 1.29 -17.58 2.62
CA LEU A 84 0.44 -16.49 2.11
C LEU A 84 -0.76 -16.23 3.03
N LEU A 85 -1.39 -17.29 3.55
CA LEU A 85 -2.50 -17.15 4.51
C LEU A 85 -2.02 -16.50 5.82
N VAL A 86 -0.89 -16.96 6.36
CA VAL A 86 -0.31 -16.41 7.60
C VAL A 86 0.08 -14.95 7.42
N ILE A 87 0.80 -14.63 6.34
CA ILE A 87 1.18 -13.25 5.98
C ILE A 87 -0.05 -12.37 5.81
N GLY A 88 -1.09 -12.85 5.10
CA GLY A 88 -2.34 -12.13 4.94
C GLY A 88 -3.02 -11.81 6.27
N ILE A 89 -3.11 -12.79 7.18
CA ILE A 89 -3.68 -12.59 8.53
C ILE A 89 -2.88 -11.54 9.30
N ILE A 90 -1.54 -11.63 9.29
CA ILE A 90 -0.67 -10.69 10.00
C ILE A 90 -0.80 -9.27 9.41
N ALA A 91 -0.81 -9.14 8.08
CA ALA A 91 -0.95 -7.86 7.39
C ALA A 91 -2.29 -7.19 7.73
N VAL A 92 -3.39 -7.95 7.69
CA VAL A 92 -4.72 -7.44 8.06
C VAL A 92 -4.76 -7.02 9.53
N HIS A 93 -4.17 -7.82 10.42
CA HIS A 93 -4.05 -7.47 11.83
C HIS A 93 -3.30 -6.14 12.02
N CYS A 94 -2.18 -5.94 11.31
CA CYS A 94 -1.38 -4.71 11.37
C CYS A 94 -2.11 -3.49 10.79
N MET A 95 -2.85 -3.64 9.68
CA MET A 95 -3.72 -2.57 9.18
C MET A 95 -4.81 -2.21 10.20
N GLY A 96 -5.37 -3.21 10.88
CA GLY A 96 -6.33 -3.01 11.97
C GLY A 96 -5.74 -2.28 13.18
N ILE A 97 -4.50 -2.59 13.56
CA ILE A 97 -3.75 -1.86 14.59
C ILE A 97 -3.63 -0.37 14.21
N LEU A 98 -3.20 -0.10 12.97
CA LEU A 98 -2.99 1.26 12.50
C LEU A 98 -4.27 2.10 12.59
N VAL A 99 -5.39 1.55 12.11
CA VAL A 99 -6.72 2.20 12.19
C VAL A 99 -7.13 2.46 13.64
N LYS A 100 -6.90 1.50 14.54
CA LYS A 100 -7.20 1.68 15.98
C LYS A 100 -6.39 2.81 16.60
N CYS A 101 -5.10 2.88 16.30
CA CYS A 101 -4.21 3.94 16.80
C CYS A 101 -4.63 5.31 16.24
N ALA A 102 -4.94 5.38 14.95
CA ALA A 102 -5.44 6.60 14.30
C ALA A 102 -6.73 7.10 14.97
N HIS A 103 -7.71 6.20 15.18
CA HIS A 103 -8.95 6.54 15.89
C HIS A 103 -8.72 7.02 17.32
N HIS A 104 -7.79 6.40 18.04
CA HIS A 104 -7.42 6.82 19.39
C HIS A 104 -6.93 8.27 19.39
N PHE A 105 -6.01 8.63 18.48
CA PHE A 105 -5.47 9.99 18.39
C PHE A 105 -6.46 11.01 17.84
N CYS A 106 -7.31 10.65 16.87
CA CYS A 106 -8.40 11.52 16.40
C CYS A 106 -9.30 11.94 17.57
N ARG A 107 -9.68 10.98 18.43
CA ARG A 107 -10.51 11.24 19.61
C ARG A 107 -9.78 12.05 20.67
N ARG A 108 -8.51 11.73 20.95
CA ARG A 108 -7.72 12.37 22.01
C ARG A 108 -7.31 13.81 21.66
N LEU A 109 -7.00 14.08 20.39
CA LEU A 109 -6.55 15.41 19.91
C LEU A 109 -7.67 16.24 19.27
N ASN A 110 -8.91 15.72 19.26
CA ASN A 110 -10.07 16.35 18.62
C ASN A 110 -9.83 16.72 17.14
N LYS A 111 -9.11 15.85 16.41
CA LYS A 111 -8.88 15.97 14.97
C LYS A 111 -9.90 15.13 14.19
N SER A 112 -10.36 15.64 13.05
CA SER A 112 -11.30 14.92 12.18
C SER A 112 -10.69 13.68 11.54
N PHE A 113 -9.39 13.73 11.22
CA PHE A 113 -8.63 12.64 10.65
C PHE A 113 -7.14 12.81 10.96
N VAL A 114 -6.39 11.73 10.82
CA VAL A 114 -4.92 11.72 10.86
C VAL A 114 -4.39 10.87 9.71
N ASP A 115 -3.23 11.24 9.19
CA ASP A 115 -2.48 10.41 8.24
C ASP A 115 -1.57 9.38 8.96
N TYR A 116 -0.92 8.48 8.22
CA TYR A 116 -0.08 7.45 8.82
C TYR A 116 1.15 8.07 9.51
N GLY A 117 1.83 9.01 8.86
CA GLY A 117 2.97 9.72 9.44
C GLY A 117 2.62 10.47 10.74
N GLU A 118 1.48 11.15 10.78
CA GLU A 118 0.92 11.80 11.97
C GLU A 118 0.61 10.80 13.06
N THR A 119 -0.02 9.67 12.73
CA THR A 119 -0.36 8.64 13.71
C THR A 119 0.90 8.12 14.41
N VAL A 120 1.97 7.89 13.65
CA VAL A 120 3.26 7.47 14.22
C VAL A 120 3.90 8.58 15.05
N MET A 121 3.90 9.82 14.58
CA MET A 121 4.40 10.96 15.35
C MET A 121 3.71 11.07 16.71
N TYR A 122 2.37 11.04 16.75
CA TYR A 122 1.60 11.12 18.00
C TYR A 122 1.79 9.89 18.90
N GLY A 123 1.99 8.71 18.29
CA GLY A 123 2.39 7.49 18.99
C GLY A 123 3.72 7.65 19.73
N LEU A 124 4.73 8.19 19.05
CA LEU A 124 6.06 8.42 19.63
C LEU A 124 6.06 9.55 20.67
N GLU A 125 5.25 10.59 20.48
CA GLU A 125 5.07 11.66 21.47
C GLU A 125 4.45 11.14 22.79
N SER A 126 3.58 10.14 22.68
CA SER A 126 2.94 9.49 23.84
C SER A 126 3.83 8.43 24.51
N SER A 127 5.02 8.16 23.96
CA SER A 127 5.93 7.14 24.46
C SER A 127 6.51 7.48 25.84
N PRO A 128 6.71 6.49 26.74
CA PRO A 128 7.40 6.69 28.01
C PRO A 128 8.89 7.03 27.84
N CYS A 129 9.49 6.74 26.68
CA CYS A 129 10.90 7.00 26.42
C CYS A 129 11.12 8.47 26.02
N SER A 130 11.85 9.23 26.85
CA SER A 130 12.10 10.65 26.59
C SER A 130 12.86 10.91 25.28
N TRP A 131 13.71 9.98 24.84
CA TRP A 131 14.43 10.13 23.57
C TRP A 131 13.46 10.04 22.38
N LEU A 132 12.56 9.06 22.43
CA LEU A 132 11.58 8.79 21.36
C LEU A 132 10.57 9.94 21.24
N ARG A 133 10.13 10.47 22.39
CA ARG A 133 9.25 11.66 22.45
C ARG A 133 9.92 12.89 21.85
N ASN A 134 11.19 13.14 22.14
CA ASN A 134 11.91 14.31 21.61
C ASN A 134 12.21 14.20 20.10
N HIS A 135 12.23 12.98 19.55
CA HIS A 135 12.49 12.72 18.12
C HIS A 135 11.24 12.25 17.36
N ALA A 136 10.04 12.49 17.89
CA ALA A 136 8.80 11.98 17.30
C ALA A 136 8.56 12.44 15.85
N HIS A 137 8.95 13.67 15.51
CA HIS A 137 8.90 14.18 14.12
C HIS A 137 9.72 13.33 13.15
N TRP A 138 10.82 12.70 13.60
CA TRP A 138 11.61 11.81 12.76
C TRP A 138 10.83 10.56 12.39
N GLY A 139 9.97 10.05 13.27
CA GLY A 139 9.08 8.93 12.97
C GLY A 139 8.13 9.21 11.81
N ARG A 140 7.55 10.42 11.75
CA ARG A 140 6.76 10.86 10.58
C ARG A 140 7.60 10.80 9.31
N HIS A 141 8.79 11.40 9.32
CA HIS A 141 9.66 11.42 8.14
C HIS A 141 10.08 10.01 7.67
N VAL A 142 10.31 9.09 8.60
CA VAL A 142 10.63 7.68 8.27
C VAL A 142 9.45 6.99 7.60
N VAL A 143 8.23 7.14 8.12
CA VAL A 143 7.01 6.59 7.52
C VAL A 143 6.78 7.17 6.14
N ASP A 144 6.85 8.49 6.01
CA ASP A 144 6.64 9.21 4.76
C ASP A 144 7.69 8.78 3.71
N PHE A 145 8.95 8.62 4.12
CA PHE A 145 10.02 8.09 3.26
C PHE A 145 9.71 6.68 2.74
N PHE A 146 9.38 5.75 3.64
CA PHE A 146 9.06 4.38 3.23
C PHE A 146 7.79 4.31 2.38
N LEU A 147 6.77 5.13 2.67
CA LEU A 147 5.56 5.23 1.84
C LEU A 147 5.93 5.69 0.43
N ILE A 148 6.74 6.74 0.30
CA ILE A 148 7.19 7.22 -1.02
C ILE A 148 7.96 6.10 -1.75
N VAL A 149 8.90 5.43 -1.09
CA VAL A 149 9.69 4.34 -1.69
C VAL A 149 8.78 3.20 -2.15
N THR A 150 7.85 2.73 -1.32
CA THR A 150 6.90 1.68 -1.67
C THR A 150 6.04 2.08 -2.87
N GLN A 151 5.46 3.28 -2.85
CA GLN A 151 4.52 3.72 -3.89
C GLN A 151 5.23 3.97 -5.23
N LEU A 152 6.43 4.56 -5.22
CA LEU A 152 7.25 4.68 -6.42
C LEU A 152 7.74 3.30 -6.90
N GLY A 153 8.01 2.37 -5.98
CA GLY A 153 8.32 0.98 -6.28
C GLY A 153 7.17 0.28 -7.03
N PHE A 154 5.93 0.43 -6.57
CA PHE A 154 4.75 -0.08 -7.26
C PHE A 154 4.60 0.51 -8.66
N CYS A 155 4.74 1.83 -8.79
CA CYS A 155 4.75 2.53 -10.05
C CYS A 155 5.84 2.00 -11.01
N CYS A 156 7.05 1.73 -10.50
CA CYS A 156 8.14 1.14 -11.27
C CYS A 156 7.78 -0.27 -11.77
N VAL A 157 7.28 -1.14 -10.88
CA VAL A 157 6.84 -2.49 -11.25
C VAL A 157 5.77 -2.45 -12.35
N TYR A 158 4.87 -1.48 -12.32
CA TYR A 158 3.83 -1.31 -13.34
C TYR A 158 4.45 -1.04 -14.72
N PHE A 159 5.47 -0.18 -14.80
CA PHE A 159 6.20 0.08 -16.04
C PHE A 159 7.03 -1.11 -16.51
N VAL A 160 7.75 -1.80 -15.61
CA VAL A 160 8.51 -3.01 -15.96
C VAL A 160 7.55 -4.08 -16.50
N PHE A 161 6.41 -4.28 -15.83
CA PHE A 161 5.38 -5.22 -16.28
C PHE A 161 4.89 -4.89 -17.68
N LEU A 162 4.50 -3.63 -17.94
CA LEU A 162 4.05 -3.22 -19.27
C LEU A 162 5.14 -3.52 -20.31
N ALA A 163 6.38 -3.11 -20.06
CA ALA A 163 7.50 -3.31 -20.96
C ALA A 163 7.77 -4.79 -21.28
N GLU A 164 7.69 -5.69 -20.29
CA GLU A 164 7.88 -7.12 -20.48
C GLU A 164 6.74 -7.77 -21.27
N ASN A 165 5.49 -7.36 -21.03
CA ASN A 165 4.33 -7.90 -21.76
C ASN A 165 4.34 -7.57 -23.25
N PHE A 166 4.98 -6.47 -23.66
CA PHE A 166 5.11 -6.08 -25.07
C PHE A 166 6.26 -6.82 -25.81
N LYS A 167 7.21 -7.46 -25.11
CA LYS A 167 8.48 -7.92 -25.72
C LYS A 167 8.63 -9.44 -25.96
N GLN A 168 7.67 -10.30 -25.62
CA GLN A 168 7.99 -11.73 -25.38
C GLN A 168 7.81 -12.76 -26.53
N ARG A 169 8.83 -13.64 -26.69
CA ARG A 169 8.84 -14.98 -27.33
C ARG A 169 9.31 -16.05 -26.31
N ILE A 170 8.80 -17.28 -26.41
CA ILE A 170 8.81 -18.32 -25.36
C ILE A 170 9.79 -19.47 -25.71
N PRO A 171 10.55 -20.03 -24.73
CA PRO A 171 11.21 -21.34 -24.83
C PRO A 171 10.65 -22.44 -23.88
N ASP A 172 11.06 -23.69 -24.13
CA ASP A 172 10.48 -24.99 -23.72
C ASP A 172 10.89 -25.60 -22.33
N PRO A 173 10.14 -26.62 -21.82
CA PRO A 173 10.00 -26.97 -20.39
C PRO A 173 10.88 -28.11 -19.84
N SER A 174 11.16 -28.13 -18.52
CA SER A 174 11.14 -29.39 -17.70
C SER A 174 11.16 -29.22 -16.16
N ASN A 175 10.47 -30.17 -15.51
CA ASN A 175 10.41 -30.64 -14.10
C ASN A 175 10.23 -29.69 -12.90
N LEU A 176 9.20 -30.00 -12.09
CA LEU A 176 8.79 -29.25 -10.90
C LEU A 176 9.40 -29.79 -9.60
N PRO A 177 9.92 -28.92 -8.70
CA PRO A 177 10.23 -29.29 -7.32
C PRO A 177 9.00 -29.19 -6.40
N LEU A 178 8.78 -30.22 -5.59
CA LEU A 178 7.73 -30.27 -4.55
C LEU A 178 8.05 -29.35 -3.35
N VAL A 179 9.32 -29.05 -3.12
CA VAL A 179 9.82 -28.13 -2.09
C VAL A 179 10.93 -27.27 -2.67
N ALA A 180 10.85 -25.95 -2.48
CA ALA A 180 11.88 -25.03 -2.92
C ALA A 180 13.02 -24.96 -1.89
N PRO A 181 14.26 -24.66 -2.30
CA PRO A 181 15.37 -24.47 -1.36
C PRO A 181 15.09 -23.30 -0.40
N TRP A 182 15.54 -23.39 0.85
CA TRP A 182 15.41 -22.32 1.84
C TRP A 182 15.96 -20.97 1.39
N LYS A 183 16.91 -20.96 0.44
CA LYS A 183 17.51 -19.77 -0.13
C LYS A 183 16.55 -18.90 -0.94
N THR A 184 15.49 -19.47 -1.52
CA THR A 184 14.51 -18.71 -2.32
C THR A 184 13.33 -18.22 -1.51
N TYR A 185 13.20 -18.66 -0.25
CA TYR A 185 12.11 -18.25 0.64
C TYR A 185 12.11 -16.75 0.96
N PRO A 186 13.25 -16.05 1.12
CA PRO A 186 13.28 -14.60 1.28
C PRO A 186 12.70 -13.85 0.07
N LEU A 187 12.91 -14.36 -1.15
CA LEU A 187 12.30 -13.79 -2.35
C LEU A 187 10.78 -13.93 -2.32
N PHE A 188 10.29 -15.11 -1.90
CA PHE A 188 8.86 -15.35 -1.65
C PHE A 188 8.32 -14.38 -0.61
N PHE A 189 9.01 -14.23 0.53
CA PHE A 189 8.60 -13.34 1.61
C PHE A 189 8.44 -11.91 1.09
N GLY A 190 9.46 -11.37 0.40
CA GLY A 190 9.39 -10.02 -0.19
C GLY A 190 8.19 -9.86 -1.13
N THR A 191 8.00 -10.79 -2.05
CA THR A 191 6.86 -10.75 -2.99
C THR A 191 5.50 -10.91 -2.31
N ALA A 192 5.41 -11.72 -1.26
CA ALA A 192 4.18 -11.92 -0.49
C ALA A 192 3.83 -10.67 0.34
N ILE A 193 4.79 -10.07 1.04
CA ILE A 193 4.57 -8.81 1.77
C ILE A 193 4.18 -7.70 0.79
N PHE A 194 4.88 -7.59 -0.34
CA PHE A 194 4.53 -6.64 -1.40
C PHE A 194 3.09 -6.83 -1.89
N ALA A 195 2.64 -8.07 -2.11
CA ALA A 195 1.29 -8.33 -2.58
C ALA A 195 0.24 -7.90 -1.55
N PHE A 196 0.48 -8.17 -0.26
CA PHE A 196 -0.43 -7.77 0.83
C PHE A 196 -0.25 -6.32 1.30
N GLU A 197 0.59 -5.54 0.64
CA GLU A 197 0.87 -4.15 0.99
C GLU A 197 -0.21 -3.22 0.46
N GLY A 198 -1.21 -2.96 1.31
CA GLY A 198 -2.24 -1.94 1.11
C GLY A 198 -2.23 -0.83 2.16
N ILE A 199 -1.32 -0.88 3.14
CA ILE A 199 -1.41 -0.11 4.38
C ILE A 199 -1.38 1.41 4.15
N GLY A 200 -0.62 1.88 3.16
CA GLY A 200 -0.53 3.30 2.80
C GLY A 200 -1.83 3.91 2.28
N MET A 201 -2.77 3.09 1.79
CA MET A 201 -4.06 3.54 1.28
C MET A 201 -5.18 3.46 2.34
N VAL A 202 -4.95 2.77 3.46
CA VAL A 202 -5.97 2.45 4.47
C VAL A 202 -6.55 3.72 5.11
N LEU A 203 -5.71 4.56 5.72
CA LEU A 203 -6.17 5.78 6.39
C LEU A 203 -6.73 6.83 5.41
N PRO A 204 -6.09 7.15 4.26
CA PRO A 204 -6.68 8.07 3.29
C PRO A 204 -8.03 7.61 2.75
N LEU A 205 -8.24 6.30 2.62
CA LEU A 205 -9.50 5.74 2.17
C LEU A 205 -10.59 5.82 3.25
N GLU A 206 -10.26 5.50 4.50
CA GLU A 206 -11.14 5.68 5.66
C GLU A 206 -11.57 7.14 5.83
N ASN A 207 -10.62 8.07 5.72
CA ASN A 207 -10.84 9.51 5.87
C ASN A 207 -11.80 10.09 4.82
N LYS A 208 -11.98 9.41 3.67
CA LYS A 208 -12.90 9.82 2.60
C LYS A 208 -14.28 9.17 2.70
N MET A 209 -14.52 8.28 3.66
CA MET A 209 -15.80 7.59 3.79
C MET A 209 -16.90 8.46 4.38
N LYS A 210 -18.13 8.23 3.92
CA LYS A 210 -19.33 8.81 4.56
C LYS A 210 -19.51 8.38 6.02
N ASP A 211 -19.14 7.14 6.35
CA ASP A 211 -19.28 6.57 7.70
C ASP A 211 -18.04 5.73 8.06
N PRO A 212 -16.98 6.36 8.60
CA PRO A 212 -15.72 5.69 8.94
C PRO A 212 -15.89 4.54 9.95
N ARG A 213 -16.96 4.53 10.77
CA ARG A 213 -17.23 3.47 11.75
C ARG A 213 -17.39 2.08 11.11
N LYS A 214 -17.78 2.02 9.84
CA LYS A 214 -17.94 0.77 9.08
C LYS A 214 -16.65 0.33 8.40
N PHE A 215 -15.59 1.14 8.43
CA PHE A 215 -14.34 0.85 7.73
C PHE A 215 -13.67 -0.45 8.17
N PRO A 216 -13.60 -0.82 9.47
CA PRO A 216 -13.00 -2.09 9.86
C PRO A 216 -13.68 -3.31 9.18
N LEU A 217 -15.01 -3.27 9.03
CA LEU A 217 -15.74 -4.34 8.34
C LEU A 217 -15.40 -4.39 6.85
N ILE A 218 -15.24 -3.24 6.19
CA ILE A 218 -14.78 -3.16 4.80
C ILE A 218 -13.36 -3.72 4.68
N LEU A 219 -12.48 -3.37 5.60
CA LEU A 219 -11.09 -3.81 5.63
C LEU A 219 -11.02 -5.33 5.74
N TYR A 220 -11.67 -5.95 6.74
CA TYR A 220 -11.67 -7.41 6.90
C TYR A 220 -12.30 -8.13 5.70
N LEU A 221 -13.44 -7.65 5.19
CA LEU A 221 -14.10 -8.25 4.04
C LEU A 221 -13.24 -8.15 2.77
N GLY A 222 -12.70 -6.96 2.48
CA GLY A 222 -11.87 -6.72 1.31
C GLY A 222 -10.60 -7.55 1.35
N MET A 223 -9.92 -7.60 2.50
CA MET A 223 -8.68 -8.36 2.63
C MET A 223 -8.90 -9.88 2.66
N ALA A 224 -10.06 -10.36 3.12
CA ALA A 224 -10.43 -11.78 2.96
C ALA A 224 -10.57 -12.15 1.47
N ILE A 225 -11.25 -11.31 0.68
CA ILE A 225 -11.38 -11.49 -0.78
C ILE A 225 -9.99 -11.49 -1.44
N VAL A 226 -9.14 -10.52 -1.09
CA VAL A 226 -7.77 -10.41 -1.59
C VAL A 226 -6.95 -11.66 -1.26
N THR A 227 -7.00 -12.13 -0.01
CA THR A 227 -6.26 -13.33 0.43
C THR A 227 -6.68 -14.58 -0.34
N ILE A 228 -7.98 -14.81 -0.52
CA ILE A 228 -8.51 -15.94 -1.28
C ILE A 228 -8.06 -15.86 -2.75
N LEU A 229 -8.12 -14.66 -3.34
CA LEU A 229 -7.68 -14.44 -4.72
C LEU A 229 -6.17 -14.70 -4.87
N TYR A 230 -5.37 -14.28 -3.91
CA TYR A 230 -3.91 -14.42 -3.92
C TYR A 230 -3.47 -15.87 -3.78
N ILE A 231 -4.06 -16.60 -2.83
CA ILE A 231 -3.80 -18.02 -2.65
C ILE A 231 -4.25 -18.80 -3.89
N SER A 232 -5.47 -18.55 -4.40
CA SER A 232 -5.96 -19.27 -5.57
C SER A 232 -5.12 -19.01 -6.81
N LEU A 233 -4.80 -17.75 -7.14
CA LEU A 233 -3.97 -17.43 -8.30
C LEU A 233 -2.52 -17.92 -8.13
N GLY A 234 -1.94 -17.78 -6.94
CA GLY A 234 -0.60 -18.26 -6.63
C GLY A 234 -0.47 -19.78 -6.79
N CYS A 235 -1.43 -20.54 -6.23
CA CYS A 235 -1.49 -22.00 -6.37
C CYS A 235 -1.72 -22.42 -7.82
N LEU A 236 -2.81 -21.95 -8.43
CA LEU A 236 -3.24 -22.40 -9.76
C LEU A 236 -2.24 -21.98 -10.83
N GLY A 237 -1.67 -20.78 -10.72
CA GLY A 237 -0.62 -20.32 -11.61
C GLY A 237 0.64 -21.20 -11.53
N TYR A 238 1.06 -21.56 -10.31
CA TYR A 238 2.21 -22.46 -10.15
C TYR A 238 1.91 -23.88 -10.64
N LEU A 239 0.72 -24.42 -10.37
CA LEU A 239 0.30 -25.75 -10.85
C LEU A 239 0.24 -25.81 -12.39
N GLN A 240 -0.20 -24.72 -13.04
CA GLN A 240 -0.32 -24.67 -14.50
C GLN A 240 1.03 -24.52 -15.20
N PHE A 241 1.92 -23.67 -14.71
CA PHE A 241 3.18 -23.31 -15.41
C PHE A 241 4.43 -23.99 -14.84
N GLY A 242 4.35 -24.52 -13.62
CA GLY A 242 5.41 -25.26 -12.96
C GLY A 242 6.72 -24.49 -12.88
N ALA A 243 7.81 -25.16 -13.24
CA ALA A 243 9.16 -24.59 -13.20
C ALA A 243 9.38 -23.42 -14.17
N ASN A 244 8.57 -23.28 -15.22
CA ASN A 244 8.78 -22.27 -16.26
C ASN A 244 8.05 -20.96 -16.01
N ILE A 245 7.42 -20.83 -14.84
CA ILE A 245 6.79 -19.57 -14.48
C ILE A 245 7.81 -18.43 -14.47
N GLN A 246 7.48 -17.38 -15.21
CA GLN A 246 8.27 -16.17 -15.35
C GLN A 246 7.97 -15.21 -14.19
N GLY A 247 8.62 -14.05 -14.18
CA GLY A 247 8.41 -13.00 -13.17
C GLY A 247 6.94 -12.61 -12.95
N SER A 248 6.12 -12.81 -13.98
CA SER A 248 4.68 -12.58 -13.94
C SER A 248 3.92 -13.64 -14.72
N ILE A 249 2.73 -14.03 -14.23
CA ILE A 249 1.88 -15.03 -14.90
C ILE A 249 1.47 -14.65 -16.33
N THR A 250 1.34 -13.36 -16.64
CA THR A 250 0.90 -12.94 -17.98
C THR A 250 1.97 -13.20 -19.04
N LEU A 251 3.23 -13.25 -18.64
CA LEU A 251 4.36 -13.57 -19.50
C LEU A 251 4.36 -15.04 -19.94
N ASN A 252 3.69 -15.91 -19.19
CA ASN A 252 3.52 -17.32 -19.55
C ASN A 252 2.33 -17.58 -20.49
N LEU A 253 1.49 -16.59 -20.77
CA LEU A 253 0.31 -16.78 -21.62
C LEU A 253 0.69 -16.83 -23.11
N PRO A 254 0.14 -17.79 -23.88
CA PRO A 254 0.47 -17.95 -25.29
C PRO A 254 -0.10 -16.80 -26.14
N ASN A 255 0.51 -16.55 -27.29
CA ASN A 255 0.15 -15.45 -28.18
C ASN A 255 -1.08 -15.79 -29.04
N CYS A 256 -2.25 -15.96 -28.42
CA CYS A 256 -3.53 -16.05 -29.13
C CYS A 256 -4.41 -14.82 -28.82
N TRP A 257 -5.38 -14.51 -29.69
CA TRP A 257 -6.21 -13.31 -29.56
C TRP A 257 -6.90 -13.17 -28.21
N LEU A 258 -7.34 -14.28 -27.62
CA LEU A 258 -7.99 -14.27 -26.30
C LEU A 258 -7.01 -13.86 -25.20
N TYR A 259 -5.84 -14.49 -25.11
CA TYR A 259 -4.84 -14.13 -24.10
C TYR A 259 -4.24 -12.75 -24.36
N GLN A 260 -4.09 -12.34 -25.62
CA GLN A 260 -3.66 -10.99 -25.96
C GLN A 260 -4.68 -9.93 -25.52
N SER A 261 -5.97 -10.24 -25.64
CA SER A 261 -7.05 -9.39 -25.10
C SER A 261 -6.98 -9.29 -23.58
N VAL A 262 -6.67 -10.39 -22.88
CA VAL A 262 -6.46 -10.39 -21.42
C VAL A 262 -5.25 -9.53 -21.04
N LYS A 263 -4.10 -9.70 -21.72
CA LYS A 263 -2.91 -8.87 -21.49
C LYS A 263 -3.20 -7.39 -21.70
N LEU A 264 -3.93 -7.03 -22.76
CA LEU A 264 -4.31 -5.65 -23.05
C LEU A 264 -5.25 -5.09 -21.98
N LEU A 265 -6.31 -5.82 -21.63
CA LEU A 265 -7.28 -5.38 -20.62
C LEU A 265 -6.62 -5.19 -19.25
N TYR A 266 -5.71 -6.10 -18.89
CA TYR A 266 -4.96 -6.00 -17.65
C TYR A 266 -3.95 -4.84 -17.67
N SER A 267 -3.29 -4.60 -18.80
CA SER A 267 -2.39 -3.45 -19.01
C SER A 267 -3.14 -2.12 -18.86
N ILE A 268 -4.34 -2.01 -19.43
CA ILE A 268 -5.23 -0.85 -19.24
C ILE A 268 -5.65 -0.73 -17.77
N GLY A 269 -5.96 -1.84 -17.11
CA GLY A 269 -6.26 -1.88 -15.68
C GLY A 269 -5.13 -1.31 -14.82
N ILE A 270 -3.90 -1.79 -15.02
CA ILE A 270 -2.70 -1.30 -14.32
C ILE A 270 -2.48 0.19 -14.58
N PHE A 271 -2.68 0.67 -15.80
CA PHE A 271 -2.55 2.08 -16.13
C PHE A 271 -3.47 2.96 -15.27
N PHE A 272 -4.72 2.55 -15.05
CA PHE A 272 -5.63 3.27 -14.15
C PHE A 272 -5.26 3.09 -12.67
N THR A 273 -4.76 1.92 -12.27
CA THR A 273 -4.29 1.69 -10.90
C THR A 273 -3.04 2.53 -10.58
N TYR A 274 -2.20 2.84 -11.57
CA TYR A 274 -1.04 3.72 -11.39
C TYR A 274 -1.44 5.06 -10.77
N ALA A 275 -2.53 5.67 -11.28
CA ALA A 275 -3.00 6.96 -10.76
C ALA A 275 -3.45 6.86 -9.30
N LEU A 276 -4.07 5.74 -8.90
CA LEU A 276 -4.46 5.49 -7.51
C LEU A 276 -3.23 5.33 -6.61
N GLN A 277 -2.20 4.62 -7.08
CA GLN A 277 -1.01 4.38 -6.26
C GLN A 277 -0.11 5.61 -6.15
N PHE A 278 -0.06 6.40 -7.22
CA PHE A 278 0.65 7.68 -7.26
C PHE A 278 -0.02 8.77 -6.39
N TYR A 279 -1.27 8.58 -6.01
CA TYR A 279 -2.00 9.53 -5.15
C TYR A 279 -1.30 9.79 -3.81
N VAL A 280 -0.86 8.73 -3.12
CA VAL A 280 -0.21 8.84 -1.80
C VAL A 280 1.11 9.61 -1.83
N PRO A 281 2.10 9.28 -2.69
CA PRO A 281 3.35 10.04 -2.74
C PRO A 281 3.11 11.48 -3.24
N ALA A 282 2.12 11.70 -4.12
CA ALA A 282 1.75 13.04 -4.56
C ALA A 282 1.23 13.89 -3.38
N GLU A 283 0.33 13.36 -2.55
CA GLU A 283 -0.19 14.05 -1.35
C GLU A 283 0.90 14.34 -0.32
N ILE A 284 1.94 13.52 -0.23
CA ILE A 284 3.07 13.73 0.71
C ILE A 284 4.07 14.76 0.15
N ILE A 285 4.47 14.62 -1.12
CA ILE A 285 5.61 15.36 -1.69
C ILE A 285 5.19 16.73 -2.21
N ILE A 286 4.05 16.83 -2.91
CA ILE A 286 3.69 18.04 -3.65
C ILE A 286 3.44 19.24 -2.72
N PRO A 287 2.67 19.12 -1.61
CA PRO A 287 2.41 20.26 -0.73
C PRO A 287 3.69 20.87 -0.15
N PHE A 288 4.73 20.07 0.06
CA PHE A 288 6.04 20.53 0.53
C PHE A 288 6.74 21.47 -0.46
N PHE A 289 6.59 21.23 -1.77
CA PHE A 289 7.17 22.10 -2.80
C PHE A 289 6.26 23.29 -3.12
N VAL A 290 4.94 23.06 -3.20
CA VAL A 290 3.95 24.11 -3.51
C VAL A 290 3.90 25.17 -2.41
N SER A 291 3.97 24.78 -1.13
CA SER A 291 3.98 25.74 0.00
C SER A 291 5.20 26.68 0.03
N ARG A 292 6.24 26.38 -0.75
CA ARG A 292 7.45 27.20 -0.89
C ARG A 292 7.44 28.04 -2.17
N ALA A 293 6.47 27.81 -3.06
CA ALA A 293 6.36 28.50 -4.33
C ALA A 293 5.61 29.83 -4.17
N PRO A 294 5.90 30.84 -5.01
CA PRO A 294 5.04 32.01 -5.15
C PRO A 294 3.64 31.60 -5.66
N GLU A 295 2.59 32.26 -5.19
CA GLU A 295 1.18 31.94 -5.51
C GLU A 295 0.91 31.81 -7.03
N HIS A 296 1.56 32.64 -7.83
CA HIS A 296 1.42 32.68 -9.29
C HIS A 296 2.09 31.48 -10.00
N CYS A 297 2.92 30.71 -9.30
CA CYS A 297 3.63 29.55 -9.82
C CYS A 297 3.17 28.22 -9.19
N GLU A 298 2.20 28.21 -8.27
CA GLU A 298 1.76 27.00 -7.56
C GLU A 298 1.37 25.87 -8.52
N LEU A 299 0.54 26.16 -9.52
CA LEU A 299 0.12 25.18 -10.53
C LEU A 299 1.31 24.66 -11.36
N ALA A 300 2.24 25.56 -11.73
CA ALA A 300 3.41 25.19 -12.51
C ALA A 300 4.35 24.27 -11.70
N VAL A 301 4.52 24.57 -10.41
CA VAL A 301 5.33 23.75 -9.49
C VAL A 301 4.67 22.40 -9.21
N ASP A 302 3.35 22.36 -8.96
CA ASP A 302 2.60 21.10 -8.81
C ASP A 302 2.81 20.19 -10.04
N LEU A 303 2.55 20.71 -11.25
CA LEU A 303 2.69 19.95 -12.49
C LEU A 303 4.14 19.50 -12.72
N PHE A 304 5.12 20.39 -12.49
CA PHE A 304 6.52 20.06 -12.65
C PHE A 304 6.96 18.93 -11.71
N VAL A 305 6.63 19.01 -10.42
CA VAL A 305 6.97 17.97 -9.44
C VAL A 305 6.30 16.64 -9.81
N ARG A 306 5.04 16.65 -10.25
CA ARG A 306 4.35 15.44 -10.75
C ARG A 306 5.09 14.83 -11.94
N THR A 307 5.45 15.64 -12.94
CA THR A 307 6.19 15.17 -14.12
C THR A 307 7.53 14.58 -13.73
N VAL A 308 8.30 15.22 -12.85
CA VAL A 308 9.60 14.72 -12.37
C VAL A 308 9.44 13.36 -11.67
N LEU A 309 8.45 13.21 -10.79
CA LEU A 309 8.19 11.95 -10.11
C LEU A 309 7.81 10.83 -11.08
N VAL A 310 7.00 11.11 -12.10
CA VAL A 310 6.65 10.12 -13.15
C VAL A 310 7.86 9.78 -14.03
N CYS A 311 8.69 10.75 -14.38
CA CYS A 311 9.92 10.47 -15.14
C CYS A 311 10.88 9.60 -14.34
N LEU A 312 11.00 9.82 -13.02
CA LEU A 312 11.85 9.03 -12.14
C LEU A 312 11.40 7.56 -12.06
N THR A 313 10.09 7.28 -11.96
CA THR A 313 9.59 5.89 -11.98
C THR A 313 9.86 5.20 -13.32
N CYS A 314 9.78 5.94 -14.43
CA CYS A 314 10.13 5.46 -15.76
C CYS A 314 11.63 5.12 -15.88
N ILE A 315 12.52 5.97 -15.38
CA ILE A 315 13.97 5.74 -15.40
C ILE A 315 14.34 4.50 -14.57
N LEU A 316 13.76 4.35 -13.38
CA LEU A 316 13.98 3.17 -12.54
C LEU A 316 13.55 1.87 -13.24
N ALA A 317 12.42 1.90 -13.96
CA ALA A 317 11.94 0.76 -14.72
C ALA A 317 12.85 0.39 -15.90
N ILE A 318 13.51 1.37 -16.52
CA ILE A 318 14.51 1.14 -17.57
C ILE A 318 15.79 0.56 -16.99
N LEU A 319 16.20 1.00 -15.79
CA LEU A 319 17.45 0.58 -15.15
C LEU A 319 17.39 -0.87 -14.67
N ILE A 320 16.24 -1.32 -14.15
CA ILE A 320 16.07 -2.68 -13.59
C ILE A 320 14.90 -3.39 -14.28
N PRO A 321 15.10 -3.96 -15.48
CA PRO A 321 14.05 -4.67 -16.22
C PRO A 321 13.90 -6.13 -15.73
N ARG A 322 13.86 -6.34 -14.40
CA ARG A 322 13.59 -7.66 -13.78
C ARG A 322 12.47 -7.51 -12.76
N LEU A 323 11.25 -7.78 -13.19
CA LEU A 323 10.03 -7.49 -12.45
C LEU A 323 9.98 -8.18 -11.08
N ASP A 324 10.36 -9.45 -11.01
CA ASP A 324 10.34 -10.28 -9.81
C ASP A 324 11.27 -9.76 -8.71
N LEU A 325 12.49 -9.34 -9.06
CA LEU A 325 13.43 -8.79 -8.10
C LEU A 325 13.03 -7.41 -7.60
N VAL A 326 12.48 -6.55 -8.47
CA VAL A 326 11.99 -5.23 -8.05
C VAL A 326 10.82 -5.39 -7.07
N ILE A 327 9.89 -6.31 -7.36
CA ILE A 327 8.78 -6.63 -6.45
C ILE A 327 9.32 -7.12 -5.10
N SER A 328 10.25 -8.07 -5.11
CA SER A 328 10.79 -8.65 -3.89
C SER A 328 11.62 -7.65 -3.06
N LEU A 329 12.41 -6.80 -3.71
CA LEU A 329 13.21 -5.76 -3.06
C LEU A 329 12.33 -4.69 -2.40
N VAL A 330 11.32 -4.18 -3.11
CA VAL A 330 10.37 -3.20 -2.55
C VAL A 330 9.60 -3.82 -1.38
N GLY A 331 9.16 -5.08 -1.51
CA GLY A 331 8.44 -5.79 -0.45
C GLY A 331 9.27 -6.05 0.81
N SER A 332 10.52 -6.50 0.63
CA SER A 332 11.42 -6.77 1.75
C SER A 332 11.89 -5.48 2.43
N VAL A 333 12.21 -4.42 1.70
CA VAL A 333 12.69 -3.16 2.30
C VAL A 333 11.52 -2.34 2.85
N SER A 334 10.68 -1.80 1.97
CA SER A 334 9.76 -0.74 2.36
C SER A 334 8.43 -1.28 2.88
N SER A 335 7.88 -2.32 2.27
CA SER A 335 6.63 -2.92 2.75
C SER A 335 6.81 -3.67 4.07
N SER A 336 7.95 -4.32 4.32
CA SER A 336 8.18 -4.96 5.63
C SER A 336 8.30 -3.94 6.77
N ALA A 337 8.90 -2.77 6.50
CA ALA A 337 8.94 -1.66 7.44
C ALA A 337 7.54 -1.13 7.78
N LEU A 338 6.74 -0.82 6.75
CA LEU A 338 5.40 -0.24 6.91
C LEU A 338 4.35 -1.24 7.39
N ALA A 339 4.34 -2.46 6.86
CA ALA A 339 3.29 -3.42 7.16
C ALA A 339 3.50 -4.17 8.47
N LEU A 340 4.76 -4.52 8.80
CA LEU A 340 5.05 -5.48 9.87
C LEU A 340 5.85 -4.90 11.02
N ILE A 341 6.71 -3.91 10.79
CA ILE A 341 7.57 -3.36 11.85
C ILE A 341 6.85 -2.21 12.57
N ILE A 342 6.42 -1.20 11.82
CA ILE A 342 5.92 0.06 12.38
C ILE A 342 4.57 -0.10 13.11
N PRO A 343 3.54 -0.81 12.59
CA PRO A 343 2.24 -0.87 13.26
C PRO A 343 2.29 -1.56 14.64
N PRO A 344 2.96 -2.71 14.82
CA PRO A 344 3.11 -3.30 16.16
C PRO A 344 3.87 -2.39 17.13
N LEU A 345 4.94 -1.73 16.68
CA LEU A 345 5.64 -0.75 17.52
C LEU A 345 4.74 0.42 17.91
N LEU A 346 3.89 0.86 16.98
CA LEU A 346 2.90 1.91 17.21
C LEU A 346 1.83 1.48 18.24
N GLU A 347 1.33 0.23 18.16
CA GLU A 347 0.42 -0.34 19.18
C GLU A 347 1.07 -0.24 20.56
N VAL A 348 2.34 -0.69 20.65
CA VAL A 348 3.13 -0.65 21.87
C VAL A 348 3.25 0.78 22.39
N THR A 349 3.71 1.73 21.58
CA THR A 349 3.91 3.12 22.06
C THR A 349 2.61 3.83 22.43
N THR A 350 1.50 3.50 21.77
CA THR A 350 0.21 4.17 21.98
C THR A 350 -0.48 3.69 23.25
N PHE A 351 -0.52 2.38 23.48
CA PHE A 351 -1.33 1.79 24.57
C PHE A 351 -0.50 1.34 25.79
N TYR A 352 0.83 1.51 25.79
CA TYR A 352 1.67 1.09 26.91
C TYR A 352 1.29 1.80 28.22
N SER A 353 1.03 3.10 28.17
CA SER A 353 0.60 3.88 29.34
C SER A 353 -0.78 3.50 29.87
N GLU A 354 -1.62 2.83 29.07
CA GLU A 354 -2.96 2.40 29.43
C GLU A 354 -2.99 0.98 30.06
N GLY A 355 -1.82 0.36 30.27
CA GLY A 355 -1.73 -0.94 30.93
C GLY A 355 -1.98 -2.12 29.99
N MET A 356 -1.30 -2.15 28.84
CA MET A 356 -1.40 -3.25 27.88
C MET A 356 -1.08 -4.62 28.48
N SER A 357 -1.81 -5.63 28.01
CA SER A 357 -1.51 -7.02 28.38
C SER A 357 -0.11 -7.45 27.90
N PRO A 358 0.66 -8.21 28.71
CA PRO A 358 1.96 -8.73 28.29
C PRO A 358 1.89 -9.60 27.02
N LEU A 359 0.76 -10.27 26.79
CA LEU A 359 0.54 -11.08 25.58
C LEU A 359 0.48 -10.22 24.31
N ALA A 360 -0.14 -9.04 24.38
CA ALA A 360 -0.19 -8.11 23.26
C ALA A 360 1.23 -7.61 22.90
N ILE A 361 2.01 -7.22 23.91
CA ILE A 361 3.41 -6.78 23.73
C ILE A 361 4.26 -7.91 23.14
N PHE A 362 4.11 -9.15 23.63
CA PHE A 362 4.84 -10.30 23.08
C PHE A 362 4.46 -10.59 21.63
N LYS A 363 3.16 -10.57 21.30
CA LYS A 363 2.67 -10.68 19.91
C LYS A 363 3.28 -9.60 19.02
N ASP A 364 3.27 -8.34 19.47
CA ASP A 364 3.77 -7.21 18.68
C ASP A 364 5.28 -7.28 18.46
N ALA A 365 6.02 -7.65 19.49
CA ALA A 365 7.45 -7.89 19.39
C ALA A 365 7.74 -9.03 18.39
N LEU A 366 6.99 -10.13 18.44
CA LEU A 366 7.17 -11.25 17.51
C LEU A 366 6.92 -10.84 16.05
N ILE A 367 5.83 -10.11 15.77
CA ILE A 367 5.52 -9.64 14.41
C ILE A 367 6.60 -8.67 13.92
N SER A 368 7.02 -7.73 14.77
CA SER A 368 8.06 -6.74 14.43
C SER A 368 9.41 -7.40 14.17
N ILE A 369 9.80 -8.39 14.98
CA ILE A 369 11.03 -9.18 14.76
C ILE A 369 10.96 -9.97 13.45
N LEU A 370 9.82 -10.61 13.16
CA LEU A 370 9.61 -11.32 11.90
C LEU A 370 9.76 -10.37 10.70
N GLY A 371 9.15 -9.18 10.78
CA GLY A 371 9.30 -8.13 9.77
C GLY A 371 10.75 -7.68 9.61
N PHE A 372 11.49 -7.52 10.70
CA PHE A 372 12.90 -7.11 10.68
C PHE A 372 13.83 -8.18 10.09
N VAL A 373 13.63 -9.45 10.45
CA VAL A 373 14.37 -10.57 9.85
C VAL A 373 14.09 -10.65 8.36
N GLY A 374 12.81 -10.56 7.97
CA GLY A 374 12.39 -10.54 6.57
C GLY A 374 12.97 -9.35 5.79
N PHE A 375 13.05 -8.18 6.42
CA PHE A 375 13.72 -7.00 5.87
C PHE A 375 15.19 -7.28 5.58
N VAL A 376 15.97 -7.72 6.57
CA VAL A 376 17.42 -7.91 6.41
C VAL A 376 17.71 -9.03 5.41
N VAL A 377 17.08 -10.19 5.59
CA VAL A 377 17.35 -11.38 4.75
C VAL A 377 16.82 -11.18 3.33
N GLY A 378 15.61 -10.63 3.18
CA GLY A 378 15.00 -10.36 1.88
C GLY A 378 15.78 -9.31 1.08
N THR A 379 16.22 -8.24 1.74
CA THR A 379 17.04 -7.21 1.08
C THR A 379 18.38 -7.78 0.64
N TYR A 380 19.03 -8.58 1.49
CA TYR A 380 20.30 -9.21 1.15
C TYR A 380 20.18 -10.12 -0.08
N GLU A 381 19.21 -11.03 -0.10
CA GLU A 381 19.02 -11.95 -1.24
C GLU A 381 18.62 -11.19 -2.52
N ALA A 382 17.71 -10.21 -2.43
CA ALA A 382 17.30 -9.43 -3.59
C ALA A 382 18.47 -8.63 -4.20
N LEU A 383 19.34 -8.04 -3.38
CA LEU A 383 20.54 -7.34 -3.84
C LEU A 383 21.60 -8.30 -4.38
N TYR A 384 21.78 -9.46 -3.73
CA TYR A 384 22.71 -10.48 -4.18
C TYR A 384 22.34 -10.99 -5.58
N GLU A 385 21.08 -11.33 -5.81
CA GLU A 385 20.59 -11.72 -7.14
C GLU A 385 20.62 -10.54 -8.13
N LEU A 386 20.42 -9.30 -7.67
CA LEU A 386 20.54 -8.09 -8.51
C LEU A 386 21.94 -7.92 -9.09
N ILE A 387 22.97 -8.14 -8.28
CA ILE A 387 24.38 -7.94 -8.64
C ILE A 387 24.91 -9.09 -9.51
N GLN A 388 24.36 -10.30 -9.37
CA GLN A 388 24.77 -11.40 -10.22
C GLN A 388 24.33 -11.17 -11.68
N PRO A 389 25.28 -11.19 -12.64
CA PRO A 389 24.92 -11.16 -14.04
C PRO A 389 24.05 -12.39 -14.34
N SER A 390 22.88 -12.18 -14.92
CA SER A 390 22.08 -13.29 -15.44
C SER A 390 22.97 -14.14 -16.35
N ASN A 391 23.06 -15.45 -16.09
CA ASN A 391 23.50 -16.44 -17.06
C ASN A 391 22.47 -16.56 -18.21
N ALA A 392 22.04 -15.43 -18.78
CA ALA A 392 21.38 -15.41 -20.06
C ALA A 392 22.49 -15.44 -21.12
N PRO A 393 22.43 -16.35 -22.10
CA PRO A 393 23.47 -16.45 -23.12
C PRO A 393 23.59 -15.11 -23.85
N ILE A 394 24.79 -14.52 -23.76
CA ILE A 394 25.21 -13.42 -24.61
C ILE A 394 24.95 -13.86 -26.05
N PHE A 395 24.09 -13.12 -26.77
CA PHE A 395 23.89 -13.27 -28.20
C PHE A 395 25.26 -13.31 -28.88
N ILE A 396 25.70 -14.49 -29.31
CA ILE A 396 26.76 -14.60 -30.30
C ILE A 396 26.16 -14.01 -31.58
N ASN A 397 26.75 -12.92 -32.05
CA ASN A 397 26.45 -12.31 -33.34
C ASN A 397 26.38 -13.38 -34.43
N SER A 398 25.17 -13.78 -34.82
CA SER A 398 24.92 -14.48 -36.09
C SER A 398 25.09 -13.49 -37.24
N THR A 399 26.34 -13.16 -37.55
CA THR A 399 26.74 -12.43 -38.77
C THR A 399 27.91 -13.14 -39.46
N ARG A 400 28.03 -14.47 -39.29
CA ARG A 400 28.98 -15.33 -40.01
C ARG A 400 28.34 -16.58 -40.62
N ALA A 401 27.07 -16.51 -40.98
CA ALA A 401 26.38 -17.55 -41.76
C ALA A 401 25.92 -17.00 -43.11
N PHE A 402 26.82 -16.30 -43.82
CA PHE A 402 26.72 -16.00 -45.25
C PHE A 402 28.12 -15.67 -45.77
N ILE A 403 28.98 -16.69 -45.90
CA ILE A 403 29.96 -16.86 -46.99
C ILE A 403 30.08 -18.37 -47.22
#